data_AF-A0A6C0CME3-F1
#
_entry.id   AF-A0A6C0CME3-F1
#
_cell.length_a   1.000
_cell.length_b   1.000
_cell.length_c   1.000
_cell.angle_alpha   90.00
_cell.angle_beta   90.00
_cell.angle_gamma   90.00
#
_symmetry.space_group_name_H-M   'P 1'
#
loop_
_entity.id
_entity.type
_entity.pdbx_description
1 polymer ?
#
loop_
_entity_poly.entity_id
_entity_poly.type
_entity_poly.pdbx_seq_one_letter_code
_entity_poly.pdbx_strand_id
1 'polypeptide(L)'
;MPSFIKEARVFKDDETGNSKIELKYMKYIDGEGYVTHCALFEAEPVGKWEYYVSKSVSKRYEEFLLERIDKTIEVVREMNLIELENVLCENHDINSIIRIMNSIKVLDNTFYPPYINKSKRWQRNFVRAICESTLPYMISRCLNQTKLEALFNVLKQIEEEL
;
A
#
# COMPACT_ATOMS: atom_id res chain seq x y z
N MET A 1 -0.49 5.16 -10.26
CA MET A 1 0.78 4.94 -10.95
C MET A 1 1.71 4.33 -9.94
N PRO A 2 2.41 3.25 -10.31
CA PRO A 2 3.25 2.50 -9.38
C PRO A 2 4.35 3.36 -8.77
N SER A 3 4.63 3.10 -7.50
CA SER A 3 5.78 3.67 -6.80
C SER A 3 7.00 2.78 -6.99
N PHE A 4 8.20 3.36 -7.04
CA PHE A 4 9.44 2.62 -7.35
C PHE A 4 10.53 2.89 -6.33
N ILE A 5 11.18 1.84 -5.85
CA ILE A 5 12.32 1.97 -4.91
C ILE A 5 13.54 2.56 -5.64
N LYS A 6 14.21 3.53 -5.01
CA LYS A 6 15.48 4.10 -5.48
C LYS A 6 16.66 3.54 -4.70
N GLU A 7 16.59 3.63 -3.39
CA GLU A 7 17.65 3.20 -2.49
C GLU A 7 17.08 2.73 -1.16
N ALA A 8 17.79 1.81 -0.52
CA ALA A 8 17.52 1.37 0.83
C ALA A 8 18.83 1.20 1.59
N ARG A 9 18.82 1.54 2.88
CA ARG A 9 19.97 1.39 3.77
C ARG A 9 19.51 0.86 5.12
N VAL A 10 20.21 -0.17 5.58
CA VAL A 10 20.07 -0.72 6.92
C VAL A 10 21.11 -0.07 7.82
N PHE A 11 20.70 0.33 9.01
CA PHE A 11 21.59 0.83 10.05
C PHE A 11 21.04 0.44 11.42
N LYS A 12 21.90 0.49 12.43
CA LYS A 12 21.46 0.32 13.81
C LYS A 12 21.32 1.68 14.45
N ASP A 13 20.25 1.84 15.22
CA ASP A 13 20.06 3.01 16.06
C ASP A 13 21.06 2.95 17.22
N ASP A 14 21.84 4.01 17.41
CA ASP A 14 22.87 4.09 18.45
C ASP A 14 22.29 4.10 19.88
N GLU A 15 21.04 4.58 20.05
CA GLU A 15 20.39 4.68 21.36
C GLU A 15 19.69 3.39 21.76
N THR A 16 18.95 2.78 20.83
CA THR A 16 18.13 1.59 21.11
C THR A 16 18.81 0.28 20.73
N GLY A 17 19.81 0.32 19.85
CA GLY A 17 20.44 -0.86 19.26
C GLY A 17 19.58 -1.58 18.23
N ASN A 18 18.35 -1.11 17.98
CA ASN A 18 17.40 -1.73 17.06
C ASN A 18 17.80 -1.46 15.60
N SER A 19 17.51 -2.43 14.74
CA SER A 19 17.71 -2.31 13.30
C SER A 19 16.67 -1.39 12.69
N LYS A 20 17.13 -0.45 11.87
CA LYS A 20 16.28 0.49 11.13
C LYS A 20 16.64 0.45 9.65
N ILE A 21 15.62 0.61 8.82
CA ILE A 21 15.75 0.65 7.37
C ILE A 21 15.22 1.97 6.87
N GLU A 22 16.11 2.79 6.32
CA GLU A 22 15.77 3.99 5.56
C GLU A 22 15.57 3.61 4.09
N LEU A 23 14.45 4.02 3.51
CA LEU A 23 14.09 3.80 2.12
C LEU A 23 13.89 5.15 1.44
N LYS A 24 14.38 5.28 0.20
CA LYS A 24 13.91 6.33 -0.71
C LYS A 24 13.25 5.73 -1.91
N TYR A 25 12.07 6.23 -2.23
CA TYR A 25 11.25 5.75 -3.34
C TYR A 25 10.68 6.93 -4.12
N MET A 26 10.29 6.69 -5.36
CA MET A 26 9.56 7.65 -6.18
C MET A 26 8.10 7.30 -6.21
N LYS A 27 7.25 8.32 -6.13
CA LYS A 27 5.81 8.24 -6.31
C LYS A 27 5.38 9.29 -7.31
N TYR A 28 4.45 8.93 -8.20
CA TYR A 28 3.85 9.90 -9.11
C TYR A 28 2.79 10.72 -8.38
N ILE A 29 2.90 12.04 -8.48
CA ILE A 29 1.94 13.01 -7.99
C ILE A 29 1.38 13.77 -9.19
N ASP A 30 0.06 13.83 -9.30
CA ASP A 30 -0.61 14.53 -10.40
C ASP A 30 -0.21 16.02 -10.41
N GLY A 31 0.16 16.52 -11.59
CA GLY A 31 0.70 17.88 -11.77
C GLY A 31 2.19 18.06 -11.43
N GLU A 32 2.82 17.18 -10.65
CA GLU A 32 4.24 17.29 -10.24
C GLU A 32 5.15 16.22 -10.87
N GLY A 33 4.59 15.12 -11.34
CA GLY A 33 5.35 13.99 -11.87
C GLY A 33 5.92 13.10 -10.77
N TYR A 34 7.06 12.45 -11.02
CA TYR A 34 7.68 11.56 -10.03
C TYR A 34 8.46 12.35 -8.97
N VAL A 35 7.97 12.33 -7.73
CA VAL A 35 8.56 12.96 -6.56
C VAL A 35 9.23 11.91 -5.68
N THR A 36 10.36 12.27 -5.06
CA THR A 36 11.11 11.35 -4.18
C THR A 36 10.64 11.52 -2.73
N HIS A 37 10.31 10.39 -2.11
CA HIS A 37 9.90 10.28 -0.72
C HIS A 37 10.90 9.43 0.07
N CYS A 38 10.94 9.65 1.39
CA CYS A 38 11.71 8.85 2.32
C CYS A 38 10.75 8.15 3.30
N ALA A 39 11.03 6.88 3.60
CA ALA A 39 10.36 6.13 4.65
C ALA A 39 11.41 5.54 5.59
N LEU A 40 11.04 5.39 6.86
CA LEU A 40 11.88 4.81 7.90
C LEU A 40 11.08 3.73 8.63
N PHE A 41 11.61 2.52 8.67
CA PHE A 41 11.02 1.39 9.38
C PHE A 41 11.96 0.89 10.46
N GLU A 42 11.42 0.60 11.64
CA GLU A 42 12.09 -0.25 12.62
C GLU A 42 11.78 -1.70 12.26
N ALA A 43 12.66 -2.31 11.48
CA ALA A 43 12.48 -3.62 10.88
C ALA A 43 13.84 -4.23 10.51
N GLU A 44 13.88 -5.54 10.33
CA GLU A 44 15.07 -6.25 9.87
C GLU A 44 15.02 -6.49 8.36
N PRO A 45 16.17 -6.47 7.66
CA PRO A 45 16.23 -6.87 6.26
C PRO A 45 15.99 -8.38 6.14
N VAL A 46 15.17 -8.78 5.16
CA VAL A 46 15.07 -10.18 4.75
C VAL A 46 16.33 -10.55 3.97
N GLY A 47 17.19 -11.37 4.59
CA GLY A 47 18.49 -11.77 4.06
C GLY A 47 19.65 -11.04 4.74
N LYS A 48 20.79 -10.94 4.05
CA LYS A 48 22.02 -10.33 4.58
C LYS A 48 22.48 -9.16 3.71
N TRP A 49 21.60 -8.17 3.52
CA TRP A 49 21.91 -6.97 2.76
C TRP A 49 21.90 -5.75 3.68
N GLU A 50 22.80 -4.81 3.44
CA GLU A 50 22.92 -3.55 4.21
C GLU A 50 22.60 -2.33 3.36
N TYR A 51 22.78 -2.46 2.04
CA TYR A 51 22.55 -1.38 1.09
C TYR A 51 21.94 -1.92 -0.20
N TYR A 52 20.99 -1.16 -0.75
CA TYR A 52 20.37 -1.43 -2.03
C TYR A 52 20.28 -0.14 -2.82
N VAL A 53 20.66 -0.20 -4.10
CA VAL A 53 20.40 0.87 -5.08
C VAL A 53 19.78 0.23 -6.30
N SER A 54 18.65 0.79 -6.70
CA SER A 54 17.97 0.38 -7.90
C SER A 54 18.77 0.84 -9.12
N LYS A 55 19.22 -0.10 -9.95
CA LYS A 55 19.99 0.19 -11.18
C LYS A 55 19.11 0.80 -12.28
N SER A 56 17.79 0.59 -12.21
CA SER A 56 16.80 1.13 -13.13
C SER A 56 15.46 1.31 -12.39
N VAL A 57 14.55 2.12 -12.93
CA VAL A 57 13.20 2.31 -12.35
C VAL A 57 12.30 1.12 -12.70
N SER A 58 12.66 -0.07 -12.23
CA SER A 58 11.92 -1.31 -12.54
C SER A 58 11.27 -1.92 -11.32
N LYS A 59 11.91 -1.86 -10.15
CA LYS A 59 11.38 -2.53 -8.97
C LYS A 59 10.31 -1.69 -8.28
N ARG A 60 9.10 -2.24 -8.19
CA ARG A 60 7.98 -1.62 -7.48
C ARG A 60 8.28 -1.56 -5.99
N TYR A 61 7.82 -0.48 -5.35
CA TYR A 61 8.11 -0.21 -3.96
C TYR A 61 7.46 -1.25 -3.04
N GLU A 62 6.20 -1.57 -3.25
CA GLU A 62 5.48 -2.56 -2.43
C GLU A 62 6.05 -3.98 -2.58
N GLU A 63 6.55 -4.34 -3.76
CA GLU A 63 7.26 -5.62 -3.98
C GLU A 63 8.60 -5.65 -3.26
N PHE A 64 9.31 -4.51 -3.21
CA PHE A 64 10.53 -4.40 -2.43
C PHE A 64 10.25 -4.60 -0.94
N LEU A 65 9.23 -3.94 -0.40
CA LEU A 65 8.81 -4.14 1.00
C LEU A 65 8.47 -5.61 1.27
N LEU A 66 7.67 -6.25 0.40
CA LEU A 66 7.25 -7.64 0.55
C LEU A 66 8.42 -8.64 0.58
N GLU A 67 9.43 -8.42 -0.27
CA GLU A 67 10.51 -9.38 -0.49
C GLU A 67 11.74 -9.15 0.40
N ARG A 68 12.02 -7.89 0.76
CA ARG A 68 13.33 -7.48 1.30
C ARG A 68 13.29 -6.97 2.72
N ILE A 69 12.11 -6.74 3.29
CA ILE A 69 11.94 -6.19 4.63
C ILE A 69 11.04 -7.13 5.43
N ASP A 70 11.39 -7.34 6.70
CA ASP A 70 10.56 -8.15 7.59
C ASP A 70 9.19 -7.49 7.80
N LYS A 71 8.16 -8.32 7.87
CA LYS A 71 6.76 -7.88 7.87
C LYS A 71 6.35 -7.41 9.26
N THR A 72 6.83 -6.24 9.67
CA THR A 72 6.24 -5.55 10.82
C THR A 72 4.88 -4.98 10.43
N ILE A 73 4.07 -4.64 11.43
CA ILE A 73 2.72 -4.12 11.14
C ILE A 73 2.77 -2.80 10.36
N GLU A 74 3.77 -1.96 10.64
CA GLU A 74 4.02 -0.70 9.93
C GLU A 74 4.35 -0.94 8.47
N VAL A 75 5.21 -1.93 8.17
CA VAL A 75 5.59 -2.30 6.80
C VAL A 75 4.36 -2.81 6.03
N VAL A 76 3.57 -3.71 6.64
CA VAL A 76 2.38 -4.26 5.97
C VAL A 76 1.29 -3.18 5.77
N ARG A 77 1.16 -2.22 6.69
CA ARG A 77 0.26 -1.06 6.49
C ARG A 77 0.70 -0.22 5.30
N GLU A 78 1.99 0.12 5.20
CA GLU A 78 2.52 0.89 4.07
C GLU A 78 2.30 0.16 2.75
N MET A 79 2.57 -1.15 2.71
CA MET A 79 2.30 -1.97 1.54
C MET A 79 0.84 -1.89 1.08
N ASN A 80 -0.11 -1.98 2.02
CA ASN A 80 -1.54 -1.86 1.70
C ASN A 80 -1.92 -0.46 1.20
N LEU A 81 -1.34 0.60 1.77
CA LEU A 81 -1.61 1.98 1.34
C LEU A 81 -1.12 2.22 -0.09
N ILE A 82 0.12 1.81 -0.39
CA ILE A 82 0.70 1.94 -1.74
C ILE A 82 -0.10 1.09 -2.75
N GLU A 83 -0.45 -0.13 -2.37
CA GLU A 83 -1.22 -0.99 -3.26
C GLU A 83 -2.63 -0.45 -3.53
N LEU A 84 -3.29 0.10 -2.50
CA LEU A 84 -4.57 0.76 -2.64
C LEU A 84 -4.50 1.94 -3.60
N GLU A 85 -3.45 2.76 -3.52
CA GLU A 85 -3.22 3.85 -4.46
C GLU A 85 -3.00 3.34 -5.90
N ASN A 86 -2.26 2.23 -6.06
CA ASN A 86 -2.04 1.61 -7.36
C ASN A 86 -3.36 1.18 -8.00
N VAL A 87 -4.21 0.42 -7.29
CA VAL A 87 -5.49 -0.08 -7.82
C VAL A 87 -6.55 1.00 -8.02
N LEU A 88 -6.45 2.15 -7.34
CA LEU A 88 -7.38 3.27 -7.52
C LEU A 88 -6.97 4.23 -8.64
N CYS A 89 -5.67 4.27 -8.95
CA CYS A 89 -5.14 5.17 -9.95
C CYS A 89 -5.63 4.77 -11.35
N GLU A 90 -6.22 5.73 -12.07
CA GLU A 90 -6.79 5.55 -13.42
C GLU A 90 -7.86 4.43 -13.52
N ASN A 91 -8.28 3.85 -12.39
CA ASN A 91 -9.33 2.84 -12.36
C ASN A 91 -10.72 3.48 -12.49
N HIS A 92 -11.29 3.38 -13.68
CA HIS A 92 -12.62 3.91 -13.97
C HIS A 92 -13.74 2.85 -13.91
N ASP A 93 -13.42 1.58 -13.68
CA ASP A 93 -14.40 0.50 -13.59
C ASP A 93 -15.10 0.51 -12.23
N ILE A 94 -16.41 0.78 -12.25
CA ILE A 94 -17.23 0.80 -11.05
C ILE A 94 -17.29 -0.58 -10.36
N ASN A 95 -17.17 -1.69 -11.09
CA ASN A 95 -17.23 -3.01 -10.49
C ASN A 95 -15.96 -3.29 -9.66
N SER A 96 -14.79 -2.96 -10.21
CA SER A 96 -13.52 -2.98 -9.50
C SER A 96 -13.56 -2.08 -8.26
N ILE A 97 -14.02 -0.82 -8.37
CA ILE A 97 -14.11 0.08 -7.21
C ILE A 97 -15.06 -0.46 -6.12
N ILE A 98 -16.19 -1.09 -6.50
CA ILE A 98 -17.07 -1.77 -5.54
C ILE A 98 -16.38 -2.97 -4.87
N ARG A 99 -15.56 -3.74 -5.60
CA ARG A 99 -14.76 -4.83 -5.02
C ARG A 99 -13.74 -4.30 -4.01
N ILE A 100 -13.07 -3.19 -4.32
CA ILE A 100 -12.16 -2.51 -3.40
C ILE A 100 -12.92 -2.05 -2.14
N MET A 101 -14.11 -1.44 -2.27
CA MET A 101 -14.92 -1.11 -1.09
C MET A 101 -15.30 -2.37 -0.29
N ASN A 102 -15.68 -3.45 -0.96
CA ASN A 102 -16.06 -4.69 -0.29
C ASN A 102 -14.89 -5.38 0.43
N SER A 103 -13.64 -5.12 0.04
CA SER A 103 -12.46 -5.65 0.71
C SER A 103 -12.29 -5.11 2.14
N ILE A 104 -12.99 -4.03 2.51
CA ILE A 104 -13.11 -3.56 3.90
C ILE A 104 -13.54 -4.70 4.84
N LYS A 105 -14.34 -5.66 4.34
CA LYS A 105 -14.76 -6.84 5.12
C LYS A 105 -13.59 -7.67 5.65
N VAL A 106 -12.45 -7.66 4.96
CA VAL A 106 -11.24 -8.36 5.40
C VAL A 106 -10.70 -7.75 6.70
N LEU A 107 -10.75 -6.42 6.81
CA LEU A 107 -10.35 -5.69 8.01
C LEU A 107 -11.43 -5.78 9.10
N ASP A 108 -12.68 -5.58 8.72
CA ASP A 108 -13.82 -5.57 9.62
C ASP A 108 -14.99 -6.41 9.08
N ASN A 109 -15.17 -7.59 9.67
CA ASN A 109 -16.23 -8.53 9.29
C ASN A 109 -17.65 -7.99 9.55
N THR A 110 -17.80 -6.92 10.35
CA THR A 110 -19.10 -6.29 10.62
C THR A 110 -19.54 -5.33 9.52
N PHE A 111 -18.62 -4.96 8.63
CA PHE A 111 -18.92 -4.07 7.51
C PHE A 111 -19.92 -4.72 6.54
N TYR A 112 -21.10 -4.12 6.42
CA TYR A 112 -22.10 -4.51 5.44
C TYR A 112 -22.20 -3.44 4.34
N PRO A 113 -21.66 -3.69 3.13
CA PRO A 113 -21.62 -2.71 2.07
C PRO A 113 -23.04 -2.38 1.62
N PRO A 114 -23.38 -1.09 1.44
CA PRO A 114 -24.69 -0.70 0.94
C PRO A 114 -24.87 -1.14 -0.52
N TYR A 115 -26.13 -1.30 -0.93
CA TYR A 115 -26.44 -1.53 -2.34
C TYR A 115 -26.09 -0.30 -3.19
N ILE A 116 -25.26 -0.51 -4.22
CA ILE A 116 -24.79 0.55 -5.11
C ILE A 116 -25.49 0.45 -6.48
N ASN A 117 -26.34 1.43 -6.76
CA ASN A 117 -26.88 1.71 -8.08
C ASN A 117 -25.82 2.37 -8.96
N LYS A 118 -25.19 1.55 -9.81
CA LYS A 118 -24.13 1.95 -10.76
C LYS A 118 -24.55 3.03 -11.77
N SER A 119 -25.86 3.23 -12.00
CA SER A 119 -26.35 4.30 -12.89
C SER A 119 -26.30 5.69 -12.27
N LYS A 120 -26.26 5.79 -10.93
CA LYS A 120 -26.34 7.08 -10.22
C LYS A 120 -24.94 7.58 -9.89
N ARG A 121 -24.59 8.75 -10.45
CA ARG A 121 -23.26 9.36 -10.29
C ARG A 121 -22.86 9.55 -8.84
N TRP A 122 -23.76 10.04 -7.99
CA TRP A 122 -23.45 10.27 -6.58
C TRP A 122 -23.11 8.97 -5.84
N GLN A 123 -23.72 7.83 -6.21
CA GLN A 123 -23.40 6.54 -5.59
C GLN A 123 -22.05 6.01 -6.07
N ARG A 124 -21.70 6.21 -7.34
CA ARG A 124 -20.35 5.90 -7.85
C ARG A 124 -19.29 6.72 -7.10
N ASN A 125 -19.55 8.01 -6.91
CA ASN A 125 -18.67 8.91 -6.17
C ASN A 125 -18.57 8.51 -4.69
N PHE A 126 -19.67 8.06 -4.08
CA PHE A 126 -19.69 7.58 -2.70
C PHE A 126 -18.75 6.38 -2.48
N VAL A 127 -18.83 5.36 -3.35
CA VAL A 127 -17.93 4.19 -3.25
C VAL A 127 -16.48 4.63 -3.40
N ARG A 128 -16.17 5.47 -4.39
CA ARG A 128 -14.82 5.99 -4.61
C ARG A 128 -14.31 6.79 -3.40
N ALA A 129 -15.15 7.65 -2.82
CA ALA A 129 -14.81 8.40 -1.61
C ALA A 129 -14.51 7.49 -0.41
N ILE A 130 -15.24 6.39 -0.23
CA ILE A 130 -14.92 5.39 0.80
C ILE A 130 -13.53 4.80 0.57
N CYS A 131 -13.21 4.39 -0.66
CA CYS A 131 -11.91 3.82 -0.99
C CYS A 131 -10.76 4.83 -0.85
N GLU A 132 -11.00 6.12 -1.13
CA GLU A 132 -9.97 7.18 -1.06
C GLU A 132 -9.79 7.76 0.35
N SER A 133 -10.75 7.60 1.26
CA SER A 133 -10.70 8.22 2.60
C SER A 133 -10.80 7.21 3.73
N THR A 134 -11.85 6.39 3.73
CA THR A 134 -12.18 5.51 4.85
C THR A 134 -11.27 4.29 4.89
N LEU A 135 -11.04 3.64 3.75
CA LEU A 135 -10.17 2.47 3.67
C LEU A 135 -8.71 2.77 4.07
N PRO A 136 -8.05 3.86 3.60
CA PRO A 136 -6.73 4.25 4.07
C PRO A 136 -6.69 4.49 5.59
N TYR A 137 -7.71 5.15 6.13
CA TYR A 137 -7.84 5.35 7.57
C TYR A 137 -7.91 4.02 8.33
N MET A 138 -8.73 3.07 7.86
CA MET A 138 -8.84 1.74 8.47
C MET A 138 -7.52 0.96 8.41
N ILE A 139 -6.81 1.01 7.28
CA ILE A 139 -5.49 0.37 7.12
C ILE A 139 -4.52 0.94 8.16
N SER A 140 -4.42 2.27 8.26
CA SER A 140 -3.49 2.95 9.18
C SER A 140 -3.70 2.59 10.66
N ARG A 141 -4.93 2.23 11.05
CA ARG A 141 -5.32 1.90 12.43
C ARG A 141 -5.41 0.40 12.70
N CYS A 142 -5.37 -0.45 11.67
CA CYS A 142 -5.53 -1.88 11.85
C CYS A 142 -4.34 -2.47 12.63
N LEU A 143 -4.60 -3.13 13.76
CA LEU A 143 -3.58 -3.77 14.60
C LEU A 143 -3.39 -5.26 14.28
N ASN A 144 -4.16 -5.80 13.33
CA ASN A 144 -4.09 -7.21 12.96
C ASN A 144 -3.31 -7.38 11.66
N GLN A 145 -2.07 -7.83 11.78
CA GLN A 145 -1.18 -8.06 10.63
C GLN A 145 -1.74 -9.08 9.63
N THR A 146 -2.28 -10.21 10.10
CA THR A 146 -2.84 -11.24 9.21
C THR A 146 -3.97 -10.72 8.33
N LYS A 147 -4.82 -9.84 8.88
CA LYS A 147 -5.88 -9.17 8.09
C LYS A 147 -5.32 -8.20 7.07
N LEU A 148 -4.27 -7.46 7.42
CA LEU A 148 -3.59 -6.55 6.49
C LEU A 148 -2.92 -7.33 5.35
N GLU A 149 -2.28 -8.46 5.64
CA GLU A 149 -1.69 -9.33 4.62
C GLU A 149 -2.78 -9.92 3.69
N ALA A 150 -3.91 -10.35 4.26
CA ALA A 150 -5.04 -10.82 3.49
C ALA A 150 -5.62 -9.70 2.58
N LEU A 151 -5.73 -8.47 3.10
CA LEU A 151 -6.20 -7.32 2.32
C LEU A 151 -5.22 -7.03 1.16
N PHE A 152 -3.92 -7.03 1.43
CA PHE A 152 -2.90 -6.79 0.42
C PHE A 152 -3.03 -7.79 -0.74
N ASN A 153 -3.21 -9.07 -0.45
CA ASN A 153 -3.42 -10.09 -1.48
C ASN A 153 -4.70 -9.86 -2.30
N VAL A 154 -5.80 -9.43 -1.66
CA VAL A 154 -7.04 -9.08 -2.36
C VAL A 154 -6.85 -7.88 -3.27
N LEU A 155 -6.12 -6.85 -2.82
CA LEU A 155 -5.83 -5.68 -3.64
C LEU A 155 -4.94 -6.06 -4.83
N LYS A 156 -3.90 -6.87 -4.63
CA LYS A 156 -3.04 -7.39 -5.71
C LYS A 156 -3.83 -8.15 -6.77
N GLN A 157 -4.74 -9.04 -6.36
CA GLN A 157 -5.62 -9.73 -7.30
C GLN A 157 -6.52 -8.78 -8.09
N ILE A 158 -7.02 -7.72 -7.45
CA ILE A 158 -7.79 -6.70 -8.16
C ILE A 158 -6.89 -5.95 -9.15
N GLU A 159 -5.66 -5.61 -8.79
CA GLU A 159 -4.69 -4.95 -9.68
C GLU A 159 -4.42 -5.78 -10.95
N GLU A 160 -4.22 -7.08 -10.79
CA GLU A 160 -3.94 -8.02 -11.90
C GLU A 160 -5.10 -8.17 -12.90
N GLU A 161 -6.32 -7.83 -12.48
CA GLU A 161 -7.53 -7.92 -13.29
C GLU A 161 -7.91 -6.60 -14.00
N LEU A 162 -7.20 -5.50 -13.72
CA LEU A 162 -7.44 -4.16 -14.32
C LEU A 162 -6.84 -4.04 -15.73
#